data_AF-A0A965C8U7-F1
#
_entry.id   AF-A0A965C8U7-F1
#
_cell.length_a   1.000
_cell.length_b   1.000
_cell.length_c   1.000
_cell.angle_alpha   90.00
_cell.angle_beta   90.00
_cell.angle_gamma   90.00
#
_symmetry.space_group_name_H-M   'P 1'
#
loop_
_entity.id
_entity.type
_entity.pdbx_description
1 polymer ?
#
loop_
_entity_poly.entity_id
_entity_poly.type
_entity_poly.pdbx_seq_one_letter_code
_entity_poly.pdbx_strand_id
1 'polypeptide(L)'
;MKLNKVLAVAAMTLLVAGCSNPKPTPTPTPTETKTQAQIEKEFLKIAKLSCDRAQKEDVLERMTNNVPERIIVLSRDHAYKDYSAVYVDNKGVAQVIYELELTVCGPSYLISMQEEAGHDNSGDYEHHIKLNKDGTYSWSEHIPGEAEGVLSTNIFTVEDGYIVASKSENPAYDRTIEYGPITGEDLQVLKDAVDAELVSLEE
;
A
#
# COMPACT_ATOMS: atom_id res chain seq x y z
N MET A 1 44.37 -81.58 -1.37
CA MET A 1 45.41 -82.01 -0.41
C MET A 1 46.18 -80.77 0.06
N LYS A 2 46.06 -80.48 1.36
CA LYS A 2 46.87 -79.60 2.24
C LYS A 2 46.15 -78.39 2.86
N LEU A 3 46.37 -78.28 4.17
CA LEU A 3 45.79 -77.42 5.21
C LEU A 3 45.67 -75.94 4.84
N ASN A 4 44.59 -75.30 5.31
CA ASN A 4 44.54 -73.86 5.57
C ASN A 4 43.83 -73.59 6.91
N LYS A 5 44.41 -72.70 7.72
CA LYS A 5 43.97 -72.36 9.09
C LYS A 5 42.82 -71.35 9.07
N VAL A 6 41.85 -71.53 9.98
CA VAL A 6 40.83 -70.54 10.33
C VAL A 6 40.95 -70.25 11.83
N LEU A 7 40.99 -68.96 12.18
CA LEU A 7 40.93 -68.45 13.55
C LEU A 7 39.66 -67.59 13.66
N ALA A 8 38.84 -67.84 14.67
CA ALA A 8 37.72 -66.98 15.07
C ALA A 8 37.90 -66.64 16.55
N VAL A 9 37.97 -65.35 16.88
CA VAL A 9 37.88 -64.85 18.26
C VAL A 9 37.01 -63.60 18.25
N ALA A 10 35.94 -63.65 19.03
CA ALA A 10 34.96 -62.60 19.24
C ALA A 10 35.57 -61.44 20.03
N ALA A 11 35.32 -60.21 19.57
CA ALA A 11 35.82 -58.98 20.16
C ALA A 11 34.94 -58.54 21.34
N MET A 12 35.60 -58.28 22.47
CA MET A 12 35.03 -57.77 23.71
C MET A 12 34.99 -56.23 23.66
N THR A 13 33.84 -55.66 24.01
CA THR A 13 33.50 -54.24 23.96
C THR A 13 34.24 -53.41 25.03
N LEU A 14 34.84 -52.30 24.61
CA LEU A 14 35.39 -51.23 25.47
C LEU A 14 34.58 -49.95 25.23
N LEU A 15 33.98 -49.43 26.31
CA LEU A 15 33.29 -48.13 26.36
C LEU A 15 34.32 -47.00 26.39
N VAL A 16 34.25 -46.09 25.42
CA VAL A 16 34.99 -44.81 25.44
C VAL A 16 34.00 -43.69 25.70
N ALA A 17 34.23 -42.93 26.77
CA ALA A 17 33.49 -41.71 27.09
C ALA A 17 33.82 -40.62 26.07
N GLY A 18 32.82 -40.19 25.30
CA GLY A 18 32.91 -39.02 24.41
C GLY A 18 32.06 -37.88 24.96
N CYS A 19 32.70 -36.79 25.41
CA CYS A 19 32.02 -35.55 25.76
C CYS A 19 31.51 -34.88 24.48
N SER A 20 30.20 -34.96 24.24
CA SER A 20 29.54 -34.19 23.20
C SER A 20 29.26 -32.78 23.71
N ASN A 21 29.98 -31.76 23.21
CA ASN A 21 29.57 -30.38 23.40
C ASN A 21 28.20 -30.16 22.70
N PRO A 22 27.19 -29.61 23.39
CA PRO A 22 25.94 -29.24 22.73
C PRO A 22 26.22 -28.11 21.72
N LYS A 23 25.80 -28.33 20.48
CA LYS A 23 25.75 -27.29 19.44
C LYS A 23 24.90 -26.12 19.98
N PRO A 24 25.39 -24.87 19.96
CA PRO A 24 24.57 -23.73 20.36
C PRO A 24 23.38 -23.64 19.40
N THR A 25 22.19 -23.84 19.94
CA THR A 25 20.93 -23.54 19.27
C THR A 25 20.95 -22.04 18.93
N PRO A 26 20.61 -21.63 17.69
CA PRO A 26 20.44 -20.21 17.40
C PRO A 26 19.37 -19.66 18.35
N THR A 27 19.79 -18.77 19.23
CA THR A 27 18.88 -17.93 20.01
C THR A 27 17.99 -17.21 18.99
N PRO A 28 16.66 -17.24 19.10
CA PRO A 28 15.82 -16.42 18.25
C PRO A 28 16.28 -14.97 18.42
N THR A 29 16.77 -14.36 17.35
CA THR A 29 16.98 -12.93 17.28
C THR A 29 15.69 -12.28 17.75
N PRO A 30 15.71 -11.31 18.68
CA PRO A 30 14.51 -10.58 19.05
C PRO A 30 13.95 -9.97 17.77
N THR A 31 12.80 -10.46 17.30
CA THR A 31 12.01 -9.71 16.35
C THR A 31 11.61 -8.46 17.10
N GLU A 32 12.26 -7.32 16.83
CA GLU A 32 11.86 -6.05 17.42
C GLU A 32 10.42 -5.77 16.96
N THR A 33 9.47 -6.04 17.85
CA THR A 33 8.07 -5.68 17.66
C THR A 33 7.97 -4.16 17.81
N LYS A 34 7.66 -3.47 16.71
CA LYS A 34 7.41 -2.02 16.72
C LYS A 34 6.31 -1.68 17.75
N THR A 35 6.50 -0.61 18.51
CA THR A 35 5.45 -0.07 19.37
C THR A 35 4.36 0.59 18.53
N GLN A 36 3.16 0.76 19.09
CA GLN A 36 2.05 1.42 18.40
C GLN A 36 2.43 2.83 17.90
N ALA A 37 3.07 3.63 18.76
CA ALA A 37 3.54 4.97 18.38
C ALA A 37 4.60 4.96 17.26
N GLN A 38 5.43 3.90 17.17
CA GLN A 38 6.37 3.74 16.06
C GLN A 38 5.66 3.40 14.76
N ILE A 39 4.64 2.53 14.81
CA ILE A 39 3.81 2.15 13.66
C ILE A 39 3.09 3.39 13.11
N GLU A 40 2.44 4.17 13.99
CA GLU A 40 1.73 5.38 13.62
C GLU A 40 2.66 6.40 12.96
N LYS A 41 3.77 6.72 13.62
CA LYS A 41 4.77 7.66 13.09
C LYS A 41 5.31 7.24 11.72
N GLU A 42 5.56 5.95 11.53
CA GLU A 42 6.07 5.43 10.28
C GLU A 42 5.02 5.49 9.17
N PHE A 43 3.79 5.04 9.42
CA PHE A 43 2.73 5.07 8.42
C PHE A 43 2.37 6.50 8.02
N LEU A 44 2.23 7.43 8.98
CA LEU A 44 1.93 8.82 8.67
C LEU A 44 3.04 9.48 7.84
N LYS A 45 4.30 9.11 8.08
CA LYS A 45 5.40 9.53 7.20
C LYS A 45 5.26 8.96 5.78
N ILE A 46 4.92 7.68 5.65
CA ILE A 46 4.70 7.03 4.35
C ILE A 46 3.54 7.67 3.60
N ALA A 47 2.40 7.86 4.26
CA ALA A 47 1.23 8.51 3.68
C ALA A 47 1.57 9.92 3.18
N LYS A 48 2.26 10.71 4.01
CA LYS A 48 2.69 12.06 3.61
C LYS A 48 3.61 12.03 2.40
N LEU A 49 4.63 11.17 2.41
CA LEU A 49 5.55 11.05 1.27
C LEU A 49 4.85 10.60 -0.01
N SER A 50 3.86 9.70 0.12
CA SER A 50 3.06 9.20 -0.99
C SER A 50 2.18 10.29 -1.59
N CYS A 51 1.54 11.10 -0.74
CA CYS A 51 0.76 12.25 -1.20
C CYS A 51 1.64 13.35 -1.81
N ASP A 52 2.73 13.72 -1.14
CA ASP A 52 3.68 14.72 -1.65
C ASP A 52 4.26 14.31 -3.02
N ARG A 53 4.43 13.00 -3.25
CA ARG A 53 4.86 12.45 -4.53
C ARG A 53 3.73 12.50 -5.57
N ALA A 54 2.53 12.08 -5.20
CA ALA A 54 1.34 12.13 -6.04
C ALA A 54 1.01 13.54 -6.54
N GLN A 55 1.32 14.58 -5.77
CA GLN A 55 1.12 15.97 -6.16
C GLN A 55 2.20 16.50 -7.12
N LYS A 56 3.34 15.81 -7.25
CA LYS A 56 4.49 16.25 -8.07
C LYS A 56 4.67 15.44 -9.35
N GLU A 57 4.32 14.18 -9.30
CA GLU A 57 4.40 13.26 -10.43
C GLU A 57 3.01 13.05 -11.03
N ASP A 58 2.96 12.55 -12.26
CA ASP A 58 1.71 12.01 -12.79
C ASP A 58 1.36 10.72 -12.00
N VAL A 59 0.06 10.43 -11.90
CA VAL A 59 -0.46 9.30 -11.12
C VAL A 59 -1.52 8.56 -11.91
N LEU A 60 -1.47 7.24 -11.83
CA LEU A 60 -2.52 6.37 -12.34
C LEU A 60 -3.07 5.50 -11.21
N GLU A 61 -4.31 5.74 -10.81
CA GLU A 61 -5.03 4.84 -9.91
C GLU A 61 -5.91 3.90 -10.75
N ARG A 62 -5.63 2.60 -10.75
CA ARG A 62 -6.43 1.61 -11.48
C ARG A 62 -7.25 0.77 -10.53
N MET A 63 -8.54 0.60 -10.82
CA MET A 63 -9.42 -0.26 -10.05
C MET A 63 -9.18 -1.70 -10.48
N THR A 64 -8.79 -2.57 -9.56
CA THR A 64 -8.36 -3.94 -9.92
C THR A 64 -9.54 -4.87 -10.19
N ASN A 65 -10.68 -4.61 -9.55
CA ASN A 65 -11.87 -5.47 -9.62
C ASN A 65 -13.02 -4.86 -10.45
N ASN A 66 -12.85 -3.65 -11.01
CA ASN A 66 -13.86 -2.97 -11.83
C ASN A 66 -13.27 -2.40 -13.13
N VAL A 67 -12.34 -3.12 -13.74
CA VAL A 67 -11.67 -2.76 -15.00
C VAL A 67 -12.71 -2.48 -16.11
N PRO A 68 -12.54 -1.43 -16.92
CA PRO A 68 -11.35 -0.58 -17.10
C PRO A 68 -11.30 0.69 -16.24
N GLU A 69 -12.07 0.75 -15.14
CA GLU A 69 -12.17 1.94 -14.29
C GLU A 69 -10.82 2.38 -13.73
N ARG A 70 -10.55 3.69 -13.79
CA ARG A 70 -9.28 4.31 -13.34
C ARG A 70 -9.36 5.82 -13.23
N ILE A 71 -8.46 6.41 -12.47
CA ILE A 71 -8.20 7.85 -12.42
C ILE A 71 -6.83 8.12 -13.03
N ILE A 72 -6.80 8.98 -14.04
CA ILE A 72 -5.59 9.42 -14.74
C ILE A 72 -5.30 10.85 -14.28
N VAL A 73 -4.14 11.08 -13.69
CA VAL A 73 -3.72 12.40 -13.20
C VAL A 73 -2.38 12.77 -13.80
N LEU A 74 -2.30 13.97 -14.36
CA LEU A 74 -1.08 14.65 -14.75
C LEU A 74 -0.67 15.60 -13.63
N SER A 75 0.62 15.63 -13.36
CA SER A 75 1.23 16.69 -12.56
C SER A 75 0.90 18.06 -13.16
N ARG A 76 0.96 19.10 -12.33
CA ARG A 76 0.66 20.47 -12.77
C ARG A 76 1.48 20.90 -14.00
N ASP A 77 2.74 20.50 -14.06
CA ASP A 77 3.64 20.85 -15.17
C ASP A 77 3.33 20.07 -16.45
N HIS A 78 2.59 18.97 -16.36
CA HIS A 78 2.17 18.13 -17.47
C HIS A 78 0.70 18.33 -17.88
N ALA A 79 -0.05 19.17 -17.15
CA ALA A 79 -1.48 19.42 -17.39
C ALA A 79 -1.76 19.76 -18.86
N TYR A 80 -2.87 19.24 -19.38
CA TYR A 80 -3.30 19.45 -20.75
C TYR A 80 -4.44 20.48 -20.79
N LYS A 81 -4.19 21.63 -21.42
CA LYS A 81 -5.14 22.75 -21.51
C LYS A 81 -5.71 23.16 -20.14
N ASP A 82 -4.84 23.22 -19.13
CA ASP A 82 -5.17 23.50 -17.72
C ASP A 82 -5.97 22.41 -16.98
N TYR A 83 -6.27 21.28 -17.64
CA TYR A 83 -6.85 20.10 -17.01
C TYR A 83 -5.78 19.10 -16.61
N SER A 84 -5.88 18.58 -15.39
CA SER A 84 -4.90 17.67 -14.81
C SER A 84 -5.45 16.27 -14.55
N ALA A 85 -6.76 16.06 -14.52
CA ALA A 85 -7.30 14.76 -14.10
C ALA A 85 -8.57 14.36 -14.86
N VAL A 86 -8.67 13.06 -15.11
CA VAL A 86 -9.82 12.39 -15.75
C VAL A 86 -10.13 11.10 -15.00
N TYR A 87 -11.41 10.86 -14.76
CA TYR A 87 -11.93 9.57 -14.31
C TYR A 87 -12.47 8.81 -15.51
N VAL A 88 -12.15 7.53 -15.60
CA VAL A 88 -12.71 6.60 -16.57
C VAL A 88 -13.57 5.61 -15.81
N ASP A 89 -14.85 5.50 -16.15
CA ASP A 89 -15.76 4.55 -15.52
C ASP A 89 -15.53 3.10 -15.98
N ASN A 90 -16.26 2.16 -15.38
CA ASN A 90 -16.17 0.74 -15.72
C ASN A 90 -16.79 0.37 -17.09
N LYS A 91 -17.29 1.35 -17.85
CA LYS A 91 -17.70 1.20 -19.25
C LYS A 91 -16.72 1.85 -20.20
N GLY A 92 -15.64 2.47 -19.69
CA GLY A 92 -14.64 3.18 -20.47
C GLY A 92 -15.03 4.61 -20.82
N VAL A 93 -16.08 5.16 -20.22
CA VAL A 93 -16.48 6.56 -20.42
C VAL A 93 -15.60 7.44 -19.55
N ALA A 94 -14.93 8.40 -20.18
CA ALA A 94 -14.01 9.31 -19.53
C ALA A 94 -14.67 10.67 -19.27
N GLN A 95 -14.43 11.22 -18.08
CA GLN A 95 -14.94 12.52 -17.65
C GLN A 95 -13.87 13.29 -16.89
N VAL A 96 -13.82 14.60 -17.10
CA VAL A 96 -12.90 15.50 -16.39
C VAL A 96 -13.22 15.51 -14.89
N ILE A 97 -12.16 15.50 -14.07
CA ILE A 97 -12.26 15.69 -12.63
C ILE A 97 -11.89 17.14 -12.30
N TYR A 98 -12.82 17.86 -11.68
CA TYR A 98 -12.63 19.24 -11.22
C TYR A 98 -12.09 19.31 -9.78
N GLU A 99 -12.47 18.34 -8.95
CA GLU A 99 -12.05 18.21 -7.56
C GLU A 99 -11.38 16.86 -7.39
N LEU A 100 -10.05 16.88 -7.27
CA LEU A 100 -9.26 15.67 -7.22
C LEU A 100 -9.02 15.24 -5.77
N GLU A 101 -9.40 14.01 -5.47
CA GLU A 101 -8.99 13.30 -4.27
C GLU A 101 -8.30 12.00 -4.65
N LEU A 102 -7.02 11.88 -4.29
CA LEU A 102 -6.24 10.66 -4.49
C LEU A 102 -6.22 9.84 -3.21
N THR A 103 -6.32 8.52 -3.37
CA THR A 103 -6.43 7.59 -2.24
C THR A 103 -5.21 7.62 -1.33
N VAL A 104 -4.04 7.84 -1.92
CA VAL A 104 -2.78 7.95 -1.17
C VAL A 104 -2.68 9.23 -0.34
N CYS A 105 -3.54 10.23 -0.62
CA CYS A 105 -3.57 11.49 0.10
C CYS A 105 -4.56 11.51 1.27
N GLY A 106 -5.61 10.68 1.25
CA GLY A 106 -6.66 10.65 2.27
C GLY A 106 -6.13 10.70 3.71
N PRO A 107 -5.26 9.76 4.14
CA PRO A 107 -4.71 9.77 5.49
C PRO A 107 -3.95 11.05 5.84
N SER A 108 -3.20 11.62 4.89
CA SER A 108 -2.42 12.85 5.15
C SER A 108 -3.32 14.07 5.29
N TYR A 109 -4.39 14.13 4.50
CA TYR A 109 -5.38 15.21 4.59
C TYR A 109 -6.14 15.16 5.91
N LEU A 110 -6.58 13.98 6.37
CA LEU A 110 -7.25 13.85 7.66
C LEU A 110 -6.36 14.38 8.80
N ILE A 111 -5.08 13.98 8.84
CA ILE A 111 -4.15 14.45 9.86
C ILE A 111 -3.91 15.95 9.77
N SER A 112 -3.74 16.50 8.56
CA SER A 112 -3.56 17.96 8.39
C SER A 112 -4.78 18.73 8.91
N MET A 113 -5.99 18.29 8.55
CA MET A 113 -7.23 18.94 8.99
C MET A 113 -7.40 18.85 10.51
N GLN A 114 -7.09 17.70 11.10
CA GLN A 114 -7.13 17.52 12.55
C GLN A 114 -6.19 18.50 13.27
N GLU A 115 -4.94 18.59 12.79
CA GLU A 115 -3.92 19.49 13.35
C GLU A 115 -4.34 20.97 13.22
N GLU A 116 -4.83 21.36 12.05
CA GLU A 116 -5.28 22.73 11.76
C GLU A 116 -6.49 23.14 12.59
N ALA A 117 -7.44 22.21 12.80
CA ALA A 117 -8.62 22.44 13.61
C ALA A 117 -8.32 22.39 15.13
N GLY A 118 -7.15 21.89 15.52
CA GLY A 118 -6.77 21.74 16.94
C GLY A 118 -7.60 20.67 17.66
N HIS A 119 -8.04 19.65 16.95
CA HIS A 119 -8.84 18.54 17.48
C HIS A 119 -7.97 17.34 17.89
N ASP A 120 -8.50 16.53 18.80
CA ASP A 120 -7.91 15.23 19.11
C ASP A 120 -8.38 14.15 18.12
N ASN A 121 -7.82 12.95 18.28
CA ASN A 121 -8.20 11.78 17.47
C ASN A 121 -9.52 11.22 18.01
N SER A 122 -10.64 11.88 17.68
CA SER A 122 -12.00 11.50 18.05
C SER A 122 -13.02 12.10 17.07
N GLY A 123 -14.27 11.61 17.12
CA GLY A 123 -15.34 12.10 16.26
C GLY A 123 -14.98 12.05 14.77
N ASP A 124 -15.12 13.18 14.07
CA ASP A 124 -14.81 13.29 12.64
C ASP A 124 -13.33 13.05 12.28
N TYR A 125 -12.43 13.11 13.25
CA TYR A 125 -11.00 12.86 13.08
C TYR A 125 -10.55 11.50 13.61
N GLU A 126 -11.49 10.66 14.06
CA GLU A 126 -11.17 9.34 14.58
C GLU A 126 -10.47 8.49 13.50
N HIS A 127 -9.25 8.03 13.82
CA HIS A 127 -8.48 7.15 12.97
C HIS A 127 -7.60 6.18 13.76
N HIS A 128 -7.33 5.02 13.16
CA HIS A 128 -6.53 3.95 13.76
C HIS A 128 -5.55 3.38 12.73
N ILE A 129 -4.30 3.18 13.14
CA ILE A 129 -3.24 2.63 12.30
C ILE A 129 -2.80 1.29 12.86
N LYS A 130 -2.67 0.29 12.00
CA LYS A 130 -2.12 -1.03 12.37
C LYS A 130 -1.18 -1.56 11.31
N LEU A 131 -0.01 -2.04 11.75
CA LEU A 131 0.88 -2.85 10.92
C LEU A 131 0.40 -4.31 10.92
N ASN A 132 0.15 -4.86 9.73
CA ASN A 132 -0.28 -6.23 9.54
C ASN A 132 0.92 -7.20 9.47
N LYS A 133 0.64 -8.49 9.66
CA LYS A 133 1.68 -9.55 9.66
C LYS A 133 2.38 -9.72 8.31
N ASP A 134 1.72 -9.32 7.23
CA ASP A 134 2.25 -9.34 5.86
C ASP A 134 3.01 -8.06 5.49
N GLY A 135 3.13 -7.10 6.41
CA GLY A 135 3.82 -5.84 6.19
C GLY A 135 2.95 -4.72 5.62
N THR A 136 1.67 -4.97 5.32
CA THR A 136 0.71 -3.93 4.92
C THR A 136 0.27 -3.09 6.12
N TYR A 137 -0.30 -1.92 5.86
CA TYR A 137 -0.87 -1.05 6.90
C TYR A 137 -2.38 -0.97 6.76
N SER A 138 -3.11 -1.26 7.84
CA SER A 138 -4.53 -0.91 7.94
C SER A 138 -4.66 0.51 8.46
N TRP A 139 -5.40 1.32 7.72
CA TRP A 139 -5.86 2.65 8.09
C TRP A 139 -7.37 2.59 8.22
N SER A 140 -7.89 2.82 9.42
CA SER A 140 -9.32 2.94 9.66
C SER A 140 -9.62 4.38 10.02
N GLU A 141 -10.65 4.98 9.44
CA GLU A 141 -11.06 6.36 9.72
C GLU A 141 -12.59 6.49 9.80
N HIS A 142 -13.07 7.51 10.50
CA HIS A 142 -14.50 7.79 10.58
C HIS A 142 -15.10 8.10 9.21
N ILE A 143 -16.29 7.58 8.97
CA ILE A 143 -17.05 7.86 7.74
C ILE A 143 -17.85 9.15 7.95
N PRO A 144 -17.60 10.23 7.20
CA PRO A 144 -18.33 11.47 7.37
C PRO A 144 -19.84 11.28 7.25
N GLY A 145 -20.58 11.75 8.26
CA GLY A 145 -22.04 11.66 8.31
C GLY A 145 -22.60 10.38 8.94
N GLU A 146 -21.75 9.42 9.29
CA GLU A 146 -22.15 8.26 10.09
C GLU A 146 -22.06 8.55 11.61
N ALA A 147 -22.55 7.63 12.43
CA ALA A 147 -22.41 7.75 13.89
C ALA A 147 -20.95 7.57 14.34
N GLU A 148 -20.55 8.24 15.42
CA GLU A 148 -19.22 8.11 16.03
C GLU A 148 -18.85 6.63 16.26
N GLY A 149 -17.60 6.26 15.97
CA GLY A 149 -17.11 4.88 16.02
C GLY A 149 -17.48 4.00 14.82
N VAL A 150 -18.27 4.50 13.85
CA VAL A 150 -18.41 3.86 12.55
C VAL A 150 -17.20 4.25 11.70
N LEU A 151 -16.33 3.26 11.46
CA LEU A 151 -15.08 3.43 10.73
C LEU A 151 -15.13 2.64 9.42
N SER A 152 -14.44 3.13 8.40
CA SER A 152 -14.07 2.34 7.22
C SER A 152 -12.57 2.09 7.20
N THR A 153 -12.18 0.90 6.75
CA THR A 153 -10.78 0.47 6.71
C THR A 153 -10.27 0.30 5.28
N ASN A 154 -9.12 0.91 5.01
CA ASN A 154 -8.29 0.62 3.85
C ASN A 154 -7.02 -0.11 4.28
N ILE A 155 -6.58 -1.09 3.48
CA ILE A 155 -5.32 -1.80 3.67
C ILE A 155 -4.34 -1.37 2.58
N PHE A 156 -3.31 -0.63 2.98
CA PHE A 156 -2.28 -0.10 2.11
C PHE A 156 -1.08 -1.04 1.98
N THR A 157 -0.69 -1.29 0.74
CA THR A 157 0.58 -1.93 0.41
C THR A 157 1.63 -0.87 0.19
N VAL A 158 2.80 -1.04 0.81
CA VAL A 158 3.91 -0.09 0.76
C VAL A 158 5.11 -0.74 0.10
N GLU A 159 5.65 -0.10 -0.92
CA GLU A 159 6.88 -0.49 -1.62
C GLU A 159 7.80 0.73 -1.72
N ASP A 160 9.09 0.52 -1.44
CA ASP A 160 10.12 1.58 -1.45
C ASP A 160 9.75 2.85 -0.65
N GLY A 161 8.93 2.70 0.39
CA GLY A 161 8.48 3.79 1.26
C GLY A 161 7.27 4.58 0.74
N TYR A 162 6.61 4.10 -0.31
CA TYR A 162 5.42 4.70 -0.91
C TYR A 162 4.25 3.72 -0.97
N ILE A 163 3.02 4.24 -0.87
CA ILE A 163 1.79 3.45 -1.05
C ILE A 163 1.63 3.12 -2.53
N VAL A 164 1.55 1.84 -2.88
CA VAL A 164 1.41 1.37 -4.29
C VAL A 164 0.12 0.61 -4.55
N ALA A 165 -0.61 0.23 -3.51
CA ALA A 165 -1.93 -0.36 -3.64
C ALA A 165 -2.77 -0.09 -2.39
N SER A 166 -4.09 -0.07 -2.56
CA SER A 166 -5.07 -0.04 -1.48
C SER A 166 -6.11 -1.12 -1.70
N LYS A 167 -6.49 -1.80 -0.62
CA LYS A 167 -7.68 -2.67 -0.58
C LYS A 167 -8.72 -2.06 0.33
N SER A 168 -9.93 -1.93 -0.17
CA SER A 168 -11.06 -1.36 0.56
C SER A 168 -11.91 -2.47 1.17
N GLU A 169 -12.75 -2.12 2.16
CA GLU A 169 -13.83 -3.00 2.65
C GLU A 169 -14.79 -3.43 1.54
N ASN A 170 -14.97 -2.58 0.52
CA ASN A 170 -15.63 -2.96 -0.72
C ASN A 170 -14.57 -3.24 -1.80
N PRO A 171 -14.37 -4.52 -2.20
CA PRO A 171 -13.36 -4.89 -3.18
C PRO A 171 -13.51 -4.21 -4.54
N ALA A 172 -14.70 -3.68 -4.88
CA ALA A 172 -14.89 -2.91 -6.10
C ALA A 172 -13.97 -1.67 -6.18
N TYR A 173 -13.51 -1.15 -5.03
CA TYR A 173 -12.62 0.01 -4.92
C TYR A 173 -11.16 -0.35 -4.61
N ASP A 174 -10.80 -1.63 -4.66
CA ASP A 174 -9.40 -2.07 -4.63
C ASP A 174 -8.65 -1.45 -5.80
N ARG A 175 -7.46 -0.90 -5.53
CA ARG A 175 -6.71 -0.16 -6.53
C ARG A 175 -5.20 -0.36 -6.44
N THR A 176 -4.55 -0.25 -7.60
CA THR A 176 -3.11 -0.05 -7.71
C THR A 176 -2.82 1.41 -8.02
N ILE A 177 -1.69 1.92 -7.53
CA ILE A 177 -1.23 3.30 -7.73
C ILE A 177 0.13 3.24 -8.41
N GLU A 178 0.20 3.81 -9.60
CA GLU A 178 1.45 3.96 -10.36
C GLU A 178 1.86 5.44 -10.34
N TYR A 179 3.13 5.69 -10.02
CA TYR A 179 3.72 7.03 -10.03
C TYR A 179 4.64 7.20 -11.22
N GLY A 180 4.59 8.36 -11.86
CA GLY A 180 5.47 8.73 -12.95
C GLY A 180 4.73 8.97 -14.27
N PRO A 181 5.46 9.31 -15.34
CA PRO A 181 4.88 9.89 -16.54
C PRO A 181 3.77 9.07 -17.18
N ILE A 182 2.62 9.69 -17.43
CA ILE A 182 1.52 9.07 -18.17
C ILE A 182 1.77 9.20 -19.67
N THR A 183 1.72 8.08 -20.38
CA THR A 183 1.99 8.01 -21.82
C THR A 183 1.00 7.08 -22.53
N GLY A 184 1.06 7.04 -23.86
CA GLY A 184 0.29 6.08 -24.66
C GLY A 184 -1.22 6.28 -24.56
N GLU A 185 -1.94 5.17 -24.41
CA GLU A 185 -3.42 5.13 -24.43
C GLU A 185 -4.04 5.98 -23.32
N ASP A 186 -3.54 5.91 -22.09
CA ASP A 186 -4.08 6.68 -20.96
C ASP A 186 -3.93 8.18 -21.16
N LEU A 187 -2.79 8.62 -21.71
CA LEU A 187 -2.60 10.03 -22.06
C LEU A 187 -3.58 10.48 -23.16
N GLN A 188 -3.86 9.61 -24.14
CA GLN A 188 -4.80 9.93 -25.21
C GLN A 188 -6.24 10.01 -24.68
N VAL A 189 -6.65 9.06 -23.82
CA VAL A 189 -7.97 9.09 -23.16
C VAL A 189 -8.18 10.39 -22.39
N LEU A 190 -7.17 10.84 -21.65
CA LEU A 190 -7.25 12.12 -20.94
C LEU A 190 -7.45 13.29 -21.91
N LYS A 191 -6.65 13.36 -22.97
CA LYS A 191 -6.74 14.44 -23.97
C LYS A 191 -8.10 14.46 -24.66
N ASP A 192 -8.61 13.30 -25.06
CA ASP A 192 -9.89 13.16 -25.73
C ASP A 192 -11.05 13.62 -24.81
N ALA A 193 -11.00 13.25 -23.53
CA ALA A 193 -12.00 13.66 -22.54
C ALA A 193 -11.97 15.18 -22.30
N VAL A 194 -10.78 15.78 -22.19
CA VAL A 194 -10.62 17.23 -22.04
C VAL A 194 -11.09 17.97 -23.29
N ASP A 195 -10.75 17.48 -24.48
CA ASP A 195 -11.18 18.10 -25.73
C ASP A 195 -12.70 18.04 -25.89
N ALA A 196 -13.34 16.93 -25.51
CA ALA A 196 -14.80 16.80 -25.51
C ALA A 196 -15.47 17.73 -24.48
N GLU A 197 -14.88 17.89 -23.29
CA GLU A 197 -15.40 18.80 -22.27
C GLU A 197 -15.34 20.26 -22.72
N LEU A 198 -14.23 20.66 -23.34
CA LEU A 198 -14.13 22.03 -23.87
C LEU A 198 -15.17 22.32 -24.94
N VAL A 199 -15.48 21.35 -25.81
CA VAL A 199 -16.58 21.49 -26.78
C VAL A 199 -17.93 21.61 -26.07
N SER A 200 -18.17 20.82 -25.01
CA SER A 200 -19.45 20.85 -24.28
C SER A 200 -19.72 22.18 -23.58
N LEU A 201 -18.66 22.88 -23.14
CA LEU A 201 -18.75 24.19 -22.48
C LEU A 201 -18.99 25.35 -23.46
N GLU A 202 -18.81 25.14 -24.75
CA GLU A 202 -19.03 26.14 -25.80
C GLU A 202 -20.47 26.13 -26.37
N GLU A 203 -21.28 25.12 -26.03
CA GLU A 203 -22.70 24.96 -26.43
C GLU A 203 -23.69 25.61 -25.44
#